data_AF-A0A8T4BWI6-F1
#
_entry.id   AF-A0A8T4BWI6-F1
#
_cell.length_a   1.000
_cell.length_b   1.000
_cell.length_c   1.000
_cell.angle_alpha   90.00
_cell.angle_beta   90.00
_cell.angle_gamma   90.00
#
_symmetry.space_group_name_H-M   'P 1'
#
loop_
_entity.id
_entity.type
_entity.pdbx_description
1 polymer ?
#
loop_
_entity_poly.entity_id
_entity_poly.type
_entity_poly.pdbx_seq_one_letter_code
_entity_poly.pdbx_strand_id
1 'polypeptide(L)'
;MDKKILIVGIDPGTTLGYAVLDIDSKIIKIKSSKQMNLNSLISEIINLGSVIVVGTDKAKVPGLVELFAVKTGGKVIRPEEDLKVSEKKRLILDYKVKDEHQGDALASALFAYKEERSLLKKIKVFTRNNKKEEIRGRIIDLVVTKGVSIRQAVDIIEKPAKEEVKIIKNVVEERKLSQADFLRLYNKAKRCEKEILFLRKQNSNLSRELKNVMEKHKYIAKKVDRLRSDEKAEELINFKEKRIRSFDKEVKFKEEEIELLQEKINNLNLILSKLNENYLLKKLNNLGSFEFGNKNKFLNIKEGDILLVDELNIFNNKVVEKIKNNVKVIIYKNKLNKTTKRLPFVFINSGDLDLTEEKHFAIVNKEMLNKEINKANIFSRVVEDYKNERIAL
;
A
#
# COMPACT_ATOMS: atom_id res chain seq x y z
N MET A 1 9.20 -30.51 38.64
CA MET A 1 8.34 -30.59 37.44
C MET A 1 9.23 -30.40 36.24
N ASP A 2 9.33 -31.40 35.37
CA ASP A 2 10.10 -31.27 34.13
C ASP A 2 9.52 -30.13 33.29
N LYS A 3 10.39 -29.21 32.87
CA LYS A 3 10.00 -28.10 31.99
C LYS A 3 9.47 -28.70 30.68
N LYS A 4 8.33 -28.18 30.21
CA LYS A 4 7.77 -28.57 28.90
C LYS A 4 8.82 -28.34 27.82
N ILE A 5 8.92 -29.25 26.88
CA ILE A 5 9.85 -29.15 25.77
C ILE A 5 9.16 -28.43 24.62
N LEU A 6 9.87 -27.45 24.07
CA LEU A 6 9.33 -26.50 23.09
C LEU A 6 10.08 -26.57 21.77
N ILE A 7 9.30 -26.49 20.70
CA ILE A 7 9.74 -26.23 19.34
C ILE A 7 9.26 -24.82 19.00
N VAL A 8 10.17 -23.95 18.62
CA VAL A 8 9.88 -22.53 18.40
C VAL A 8 10.13 -22.17 16.95
N GLY A 9 9.15 -21.58 16.27
CA GLY A 9 9.35 -20.95 14.97
C GLY A 9 9.45 -19.44 15.14
N ILE A 10 10.39 -18.81 14.43
CA ILE A 10 10.62 -17.37 14.49
C ILE A 10 10.62 -16.79 13.08
N ASP A 11 9.77 -15.78 12.87
CA ASP A 11 9.75 -14.94 11.67
C ASP A 11 10.37 -13.57 11.98
N PRO A 12 11.64 -13.32 11.59
CA PRO A 12 12.32 -12.07 11.86
C PRO A 12 11.99 -11.00 10.81
N GLY A 13 11.57 -9.83 11.25
CA GLY A 13 11.26 -8.69 10.39
C GLY A 13 10.99 -7.41 11.17
N THR A 14 10.36 -6.43 10.51
CA THR A 14 9.87 -5.20 11.18
C THR A 14 8.79 -5.50 12.22
N THR A 15 8.02 -6.56 11.99
CA THR A 15 7.17 -7.21 12.98
C THR A 15 7.77 -8.57 13.27
N LEU A 16 8.10 -8.85 14.53
CA LEU A 16 8.62 -10.15 14.93
C LEU A 16 7.45 -11.12 15.19
N GLY A 17 7.37 -12.19 14.42
CA GLY A 17 6.46 -13.30 14.64
C GLY A 17 7.14 -14.44 15.39
N TYR A 18 6.44 -15.08 16.33
CA TYR A 18 6.88 -16.35 16.90
C TYR A 18 5.72 -17.31 17.16
N ALA A 19 6.01 -18.60 17.04
CA ALA A 19 5.09 -19.69 17.35
C ALA A 19 5.80 -20.73 18.22
N VAL A 20 5.11 -21.24 19.23
CA VAL A 20 5.62 -22.22 20.19
C VAL A 20 4.72 -23.45 20.13
N LEU A 21 5.34 -24.59 19.83
CA LEU A 21 4.71 -25.91 19.78
C LEU A 21 5.28 -26.81 20.88
N ASP A 22 4.50 -27.78 21.33
CA ASP A 22 5.05 -28.92 22.07
C ASP A 22 5.62 -30.02 21.15
N ILE A 23 6.17 -31.07 21.75
CA ILE A 23 6.73 -32.24 21.05
C ILE A 23 5.68 -33.13 20.35
N ASP A 24 4.38 -32.86 20.55
CA ASP A 24 3.27 -33.53 19.89
C ASP A 24 2.61 -32.61 18.84
N SER A 25 3.27 -31.50 18.45
CA SER A 25 2.81 -30.50 17.46
C SER A 25 1.57 -29.71 17.88
N LYS A 26 1.25 -29.66 19.18
CA LYS A 26 0.17 -28.81 19.69
C LYS A 26 0.68 -27.39 19.90
N ILE A 27 -0.09 -26.42 19.43
CA ILE A 27 0.20 -25.00 19.65
C ILE A 27 0.07 -24.66 21.13
N ILE A 28 1.16 -24.16 21.70
CA ILE A 28 1.19 -23.55 23.03
C ILE A 28 0.88 -22.06 22.92
N LYS A 29 1.52 -21.37 21.97
CA LYS A 29 1.38 -19.92 21.81
C LYS A 29 1.77 -19.47 20.41
N ILE A 30 1.05 -18.47 19.86
CA ILE A 30 1.41 -17.76 18.63
C ILE A 30 1.20 -16.27 18.89
N LYS A 31 2.17 -15.45 18.48
CA LYS A 31 2.12 -14.00 18.68
C LYS A 31 3.00 -13.28 17.67
N SER A 32 2.65 -12.06 17.36
CA SER A 32 3.43 -11.11 16.55
C SER A 32 3.51 -9.77 17.29
N SER A 33 4.63 -9.06 17.16
CA SER A 33 4.79 -7.72 17.76
C SER A 33 5.87 -6.90 17.06
N LYS A 34 5.59 -5.61 16.84
CA LYS A 34 6.56 -4.63 16.31
C LYS A 34 7.56 -4.12 17.36
N GLN A 35 7.23 -4.27 18.66
CA GLN A 35 8.04 -3.75 19.77
C GLN A 35 8.79 -4.85 20.52
N MET A 36 8.80 -6.08 20.00
CA MET A 36 9.44 -7.20 20.67
C MET A 36 10.92 -7.30 20.30
N ASN A 37 11.78 -7.21 21.31
CA ASN A 37 13.21 -7.45 21.17
C ASN A 37 13.58 -8.90 21.56
N LEU A 38 14.82 -9.31 21.25
CA LEU A 38 15.33 -10.66 21.51
C LEU A 38 15.21 -11.07 22.99
N ASN A 39 15.51 -10.17 23.93
CA ASN A 39 15.46 -10.49 25.36
C ASN A 39 14.02 -10.71 25.84
N SER A 40 13.07 -9.87 25.41
CA SER A 40 11.64 -10.04 25.70
C SER A 40 11.09 -11.33 25.10
N LEU A 41 11.51 -11.69 23.87
CA LEU A 41 11.16 -12.95 23.24
C LEU A 41 11.65 -14.15 24.07
N ILE A 42 12.93 -14.15 24.45
CA ILE A 42 13.54 -15.22 25.26
C ILE A 42 12.82 -15.36 26.59
N SER A 43 12.60 -14.26 27.32
CA SER A 43 11.90 -14.29 28.60
C SER A 43 10.47 -14.82 28.48
N GLU A 44 9.74 -14.43 27.43
CA GLU A 44 8.37 -14.91 27.22
C GLU A 44 8.32 -16.42 26.91
N ILE A 45 9.29 -16.94 26.15
CA ILE A 45 9.33 -18.34 25.74
C ILE A 45 9.88 -19.27 26.83
N ILE A 46 10.93 -18.87 27.55
CA ILE A 46 11.52 -19.69 28.62
C ILE A 46 10.51 -19.92 29.76
N ASN A 47 9.59 -18.98 29.98
CA ASN A 47 8.49 -19.13 30.93
C ASN A 47 7.48 -20.23 30.52
N LEU A 48 7.44 -20.61 29.24
CA LEU A 48 6.57 -21.68 28.75
C LEU A 48 7.24 -23.06 28.85
N GLY A 49 8.58 -23.12 28.86
CA GLY A 49 9.33 -24.37 28.80
C GLY A 49 10.76 -24.23 28.27
N SER A 50 11.42 -25.38 28.06
CA SER A 50 12.78 -25.49 27.52
C SER A 50 12.75 -25.60 26.00
N VAL A 51 13.46 -24.73 25.29
CA VAL A 51 13.56 -24.73 23.83
C VAL A 51 14.60 -25.74 23.39
N ILE A 52 14.20 -26.72 22.59
CA ILE A 52 15.13 -27.73 22.02
C ILE A 52 15.39 -27.51 20.52
N VAL A 53 14.42 -26.90 19.83
CA VAL A 53 14.43 -26.74 18.38
C VAL A 53 13.94 -25.34 18.04
N VAL A 54 14.65 -24.68 17.14
CA VAL A 54 14.33 -23.35 16.62
C VAL A 54 14.21 -23.44 15.10
N GLY A 55 13.02 -23.19 14.57
CA GLY A 55 12.71 -23.23 13.14
C GLY A 55 12.76 -21.85 12.49
N THR A 56 13.16 -21.83 11.22
CA THR A 56 13.06 -20.68 10.31
C THR A 56 12.60 -21.16 8.93
N ASP A 57 11.92 -20.27 8.20
CA ASP A 57 11.49 -20.46 6.82
C ASP A 57 12.56 -20.10 5.77
N LYS A 58 13.72 -19.58 6.19
CA LYS A 58 14.81 -19.15 5.32
C LYS A 58 15.93 -20.18 5.23
N ALA A 59 16.45 -20.39 4.01
CA ALA A 59 17.60 -21.25 3.77
C ALA A 59 18.86 -20.72 4.48
N LYS A 60 19.06 -19.41 4.46
CA LYS A 60 20.08 -18.74 5.26
C LYS A 60 19.46 -18.32 6.59
N VAL A 61 19.96 -18.89 7.69
CA VAL A 61 19.46 -18.59 9.04
C VAL A 61 19.60 -17.09 9.34
N PRO A 62 18.51 -16.39 9.68
CA PRO A 62 18.60 -14.99 10.06
C PRO A 62 19.31 -14.80 11.41
N GLY A 63 20.05 -13.70 11.58
CA GLY A 63 20.88 -13.49 12.78
C GLY A 63 20.09 -13.45 14.10
N LEU A 64 18.84 -12.96 14.10
CA LEU A 64 17.98 -13.00 15.30
C LEU A 64 17.65 -14.44 15.71
N VAL A 65 17.39 -15.32 14.75
CA VAL A 65 17.08 -16.74 14.99
C VAL A 65 18.31 -17.47 15.52
N GLU A 66 19.48 -17.21 14.94
CA GLU A 66 20.75 -17.77 15.38
C GLU A 66 21.08 -17.34 16.82
N LEU A 67 20.98 -16.05 17.13
CA LEU A 67 21.21 -15.53 18.49
C LEU A 67 20.20 -16.08 19.50
N PHE A 68 18.93 -16.22 19.11
CA PHE A 68 17.91 -16.83 19.96
C PHE A 68 18.25 -18.29 20.26
N ALA A 69 18.62 -19.08 19.25
CA ALA A 69 18.99 -20.48 19.40
C ALA A 69 20.22 -20.64 20.29
N VAL A 70 21.26 -19.83 20.09
CA VAL A 70 22.47 -19.84 20.95
C VAL A 70 22.13 -19.51 22.40
N LYS A 71 21.30 -18.48 22.64
CA LYS A 71 20.92 -18.08 24.01
C LYS A 71 20.00 -19.09 24.71
N THR A 72 19.20 -19.83 23.95
CA THR A 72 18.24 -20.80 24.50
C THR A 72 18.77 -22.24 24.52
N GLY A 73 19.88 -22.52 23.83
CA GLY A 73 20.45 -23.86 23.67
C GLY A 73 19.73 -24.73 22.63
N GLY A 74 18.85 -24.15 21.82
CA GLY A 74 18.05 -24.88 20.83
C GLY A 74 18.83 -25.18 19.55
N LYS A 75 18.55 -26.33 18.92
CA LYS A 75 19.05 -26.69 17.59
C LYS A 75 18.28 -25.92 16.51
N VAL A 76 18.99 -25.23 15.62
CA VAL A 76 18.36 -24.56 14.48
C VAL A 76 18.01 -25.56 13.38
N ILE A 77 16.77 -25.52 12.91
CA ILE A 77 16.28 -26.26 11.74
C ILE A 77 15.90 -25.25 10.66
N ARG A 78 16.45 -25.46 9.47
CA ARG A 78 16.27 -24.61 8.29
C ARG A 78 16.01 -25.48 7.06
N PRO A 79 15.25 -24.99 6.07
CA PRO A 79 15.10 -25.67 4.80
C PRO A 79 16.37 -25.53 3.93
N GLU A 80 16.49 -26.35 2.89
CA GLU A 80 17.56 -26.24 1.90
C GLU A 80 17.41 -24.99 1.02
N GLU A 81 16.16 -24.65 0.68
CA GLU A 81 15.74 -23.45 -0.03
C GLU A 81 14.67 -22.69 0.76
N ASP A 82 14.50 -21.39 0.54
CA ASP A 82 13.45 -20.60 1.21
C ASP A 82 12.07 -21.23 0.99
N LEU A 83 11.28 -21.38 2.06
CA LEU A 83 9.93 -21.95 1.96
C LEU A 83 9.05 -21.06 1.08
N LYS A 84 8.42 -21.67 0.07
CA LYS A 84 7.51 -20.94 -0.83
C LYS A 84 6.23 -20.56 -0.08
N VAL A 85 5.61 -19.46 -0.50
CA VAL A 85 4.33 -18.99 0.08
C VAL A 85 3.26 -20.08 0.05
N SER A 86 3.19 -20.88 -1.02
CA SER A 86 2.26 -22.00 -1.14
C SER A 86 2.55 -23.12 -0.12
N GLU A 87 3.82 -23.38 0.19
CA GLU A 87 4.22 -24.39 1.16
C GLU A 87 3.90 -23.95 2.59
N LYS A 88 4.17 -22.68 2.92
CA LYS A 88 3.78 -22.08 4.20
C LYS A 88 2.27 -22.18 4.41
N LYS A 89 1.47 -21.76 3.41
CA LYS A 89 0.00 -21.85 3.45
C LYS A 89 -0.51 -23.27 3.64
N ARG A 90 0.11 -24.27 3.00
CA ARG A 90 -0.24 -25.68 3.18
C ARG A 90 0.06 -26.18 4.59
N LEU A 91 1.16 -25.75 5.20
CA LEU A 91 1.53 -26.14 6.57
C LEU A 91 0.54 -25.58 7.60
N ILE A 92 0.00 -24.39 7.37
CA ILE A 92 -0.88 -23.71 8.34
C ILE A 92 -2.39 -23.86 8.03
N LEU A 93 -2.77 -24.68 7.05
CA LEU A 93 -4.13 -24.74 6.51
C LEU A 93 -5.20 -25.03 7.58
N ASP A 94 -4.87 -25.88 8.54
CA ASP A 94 -5.78 -26.30 9.62
C ASP A 94 -5.71 -25.38 10.86
N TYR A 95 -4.98 -24.27 10.79
CA TYR A 95 -4.68 -23.40 11.92
C TYR A 95 -5.18 -21.97 11.74
N LYS A 96 -5.73 -21.40 12.81
CA LYS A 96 -6.16 -19.99 12.83
C LYS A 96 -5.00 -19.08 13.22
N VAL A 97 -4.60 -18.21 12.31
CA VAL A 97 -3.59 -17.16 12.54
C VAL A 97 -4.21 -15.77 12.35
N LYS A 98 -3.74 -14.75 13.08
CA LYS A 98 -4.32 -13.39 13.03
C LYS A 98 -3.69 -12.50 11.96
N ASP A 99 -2.45 -12.78 11.59
CA ASP A 99 -1.67 -12.01 10.62
C ASP A 99 -0.63 -12.89 9.93
N GLU A 100 -0.02 -12.36 8.87
CA GLU A 100 0.96 -13.06 8.04
C GLU A 100 2.21 -13.46 8.83
N HIS A 101 2.68 -12.62 9.76
CA HIS A 101 3.87 -12.92 10.59
C HIS A 101 3.63 -14.08 11.55
N GLN A 102 2.42 -14.19 12.12
CA GLN A 102 2.01 -15.35 12.89
C GLN A 102 1.94 -16.62 12.03
N GLY A 103 1.47 -16.48 10.79
CA GLY A 103 1.45 -17.56 9.79
C GLY A 103 2.85 -18.06 9.47
N ASP A 104 3.78 -17.16 9.19
CA ASP A 104 5.16 -17.48 8.83
C ASP A 104 5.95 -18.08 9.99
N ALA A 105 5.75 -17.56 11.21
CA ALA A 105 6.33 -18.13 12.41
C ALA A 105 5.78 -19.53 12.70
N LEU A 106 4.46 -19.76 12.52
CA LEU A 106 3.85 -21.07 12.70
C LEU A 106 4.35 -22.06 11.64
N ALA A 107 4.44 -21.64 10.37
CA ALA A 107 4.99 -22.45 9.29
C ALA A 107 6.44 -22.88 9.61
N SER A 108 7.26 -21.96 10.12
CA SER A 108 8.64 -22.25 10.56
C SER A 108 8.69 -23.29 11.68
N ALA A 109 7.79 -23.19 12.68
CA ALA A 109 7.72 -24.14 13.78
C ALA A 109 7.26 -25.54 13.31
N LEU A 110 6.24 -25.59 12.46
CA LEU A 110 5.70 -26.85 11.92
C LEU A 110 6.67 -27.53 10.95
N PHE A 111 7.40 -26.75 10.17
CA PHE A 111 8.50 -27.25 9.35
C PHE A 111 9.56 -27.91 10.24
N ALA A 112 10.01 -27.22 11.28
CA ALA A 112 11.00 -27.78 12.20
C ALA A 112 10.52 -29.05 12.92
N TYR A 113 9.24 -29.08 13.33
CA TYR A 113 8.63 -30.28 13.89
C TYR A 113 8.62 -31.44 12.87
N LYS A 114 8.28 -31.17 11.61
CA LYS A 114 8.21 -32.20 10.56
C LYS A 114 9.55 -32.89 10.35
N GLU A 115 10.65 -32.11 10.34
CA GLU A 115 12.01 -32.64 10.20
C GLU A 115 12.40 -33.52 11.40
N GLU A 116 12.07 -33.11 12.62
CA GLU A 116 12.42 -33.85 13.84
C GLU A 116 11.40 -34.95 14.21
N ARG A 117 10.26 -35.03 13.51
CA ARG A 117 9.14 -35.94 13.82
C ARG A 117 9.58 -37.41 13.91
N SER A 118 10.45 -37.84 13.00
CA SER A 118 10.96 -39.22 12.96
C SER A 118 11.78 -39.55 14.20
N LEU A 119 12.65 -38.62 14.62
CA LEU A 119 13.48 -38.77 15.81
C LEU A 119 12.65 -38.75 17.09
N LEU A 120 11.75 -37.77 17.22
CA LEU A 120 10.83 -37.65 18.36
C LEU A 120 9.96 -38.91 18.50
N LYS A 121 9.47 -39.47 17.39
CA LYS A 121 8.69 -40.72 17.39
C LYS A 121 9.54 -41.92 17.84
N LYS A 122 10.79 -42.04 17.39
CA LYS A 122 11.71 -43.10 17.84
C LYS A 122 11.96 -43.02 19.34
N ILE A 123 12.18 -41.80 19.86
CA ILE A 123 12.37 -41.57 21.30
C ILE A 123 11.09 -41.96 22.07
N LYS A 124 9.92 -41.51 21.62
CA LYS A 124 8.61 -41.84 22.24
C LYS A 124 8.33 -43.35 22.30
N VAL A 125 8.63 -44.09 21.22
CA VAL A 125 8.50 -45.56 21.19
C VAL A 125 9.50 -46.21 22.14
N PHE A 126 10.75 -45.75 22.13
CA PHE A 126 11.78 -46.28 23.02
C PHE A 126 11.43 -46.06 24.49
N THR A 127 11.00 -44.85 24.89
CA THR A 127 10.66 -44.55 26.29
C THR A 127 9.45 -45.35 26.74
N ARG A 128 8.42 -45.49 25.90
CA ARG A 128 7.23 -46.30 26.20
C ARG A 128 7.58 -47.78 26.40
N ASN A 129 8.37 -48.36 25.50
CA ASN A 129 8.74 -49.77 25.57
C ASN A 129 9.63 -50.10 26.79
N ASN A 130 10.45 -49.14 27.23
CA ASN A 130 11.35 -49.32 28.37
C ASN A 130 10.80 -48.77 29.69
N LYS A 131 9.54 -48.30 29.73
CA LYS A 131 8.92 -47.64 30.91
C LYS A 131 9.70 -46.43 31.43
N LYS A 132 10.35 -45.67 30.53
CA LYS A 132 11.20 -44.50 30.84
C LYS A 132 10.52 -43.18 30.45
N GLU A 133 9.21 -43.08 30.63
CA GLU A 133 8.44 -41.93 30.17
C GLU A 133 8.76 -40.64 30.95
N GLU A 134 9.10 -40.77 32.24
CA GLU A 134 9.48 -39.67 33.12
C GLU A 134 10.74 -38.95 32.62
N ILE A 135 11.73 -39.69 32.12
CA ILE A 135 13.00 -39.13 31.62
C ILE A 135 12.95 -38.80 30.12
N ARG A 136 11.81 -38.97 29.45
CA ARG A 136 11.65 -38.71 28.02
C ARG A 136 12.10 -37.31 27.64
N GLY A 137 11.78 -36.33 28.47
CA GLY A 137 12.16 -34.94 28.19
C GLY A 137 13.68 -34.76 28.15
N ARG A 138 14.38 -35.27 29.16
CA ARG A 138 15.85 -35.20 29.24
C ARG A 138 16.53 -35.97 28.12
N ILE A 139 15.96 -37.10 27.69
CA ILE A 139 16.46 -37.86 26.53
C ILE A 139 16.35 -37.01 25.26
N ILE A 140 15.19 -36.38 25.03
CA ILE A 140 14.97 -35.52 23.86
C ILE A 140 16.00 -34.38 23.85
N ASP A 141 16.18 -33.70 24.98
CA ASP A 141 17.15 -32.62 25.10
C ASP A 141 18.56 -33.07 24.70
N LEU A 142 19.07 -34.16 25.28
CA LEU A 142 20.41 -34.68 24.97
C LEU A 142 20.55 -35.12 23.50
N VAL A 143 19.56 -35.85 22.98
CA VAL A 143 19.62 -36.41 21.63
C VAL A 143 19.54 -35.29 20.57
N VAL A 144 18.64 -34.33 20.76
CA VAL A 144 18.43 -33.24 19.79
C VAL A 144 19.52 -32.18 19.87
N THR A 145 19.94 -31.76 21.07
CA THR A 145 20.92 -30.67 21.22
C THR A 145 22.38 -31.16 21.12
N LYS A 146 22.70 -32.35 21.65
CA LYS A 146 24.07 -32.89 21.70
C LYS A 146 24.36 -33.99 20.68
N GLY A 147 23.35 -34.47 19.94
CA GLY A 147 23.52 -35.48 18.89
C GLY A 147 23.91 -36.87 19.41
N VAL A 148 23.69 -37.17 20.69
CA VAL A 148 23.99 -38.49 21.26
C VAL A 148 22.92 -39.52 20.85
N SER A 149 23.28 -40.81 20.84
CA SER A 149 22.29 -41.86 20.59
C SER A 149 21.28 -41.98 21.73
N ILE A 150 20.08 -42.48 21.45
CA ILE A 150 19.02 -42.68 22.46
C ILE A 150 19.51 -43.55 23.63
N ARG A 151 20.32 -44.58 23.36
CA ARG A 151 20.88 -45.46 24.41
C ARG A 151 21.88 -44.71 25.28
N GLN A 152 22.82 -43.97 24.68
CA GLN A 152 23.77 -43.14 25.42
C GLN A 152 23.08 -42.08 26.27
N ALA A 153 22.04 -41.43 25.74
CA ALA A 153 21.27 -40.45 26.50
C ALA A 153 20.66 -41.06 27.77
N VAL A 154 20.16 -42.29 27.68
CA VAL A 154 19.60 -43.04 28.81
C VAL A 154 20.70 -43.41 29.82
N ASP A 155 21.83 -43.91 29.34
CA ASP A 155 22.98 -44.25 30.20
C ASP A 155 23.49 -43.03 30.98
N ILE A 156 23.60 -41.87 30.32
CA ILE A 156 24.00 -40.60 30.93
C ILE A 156 23.00 -40.16 32.02
N ILE A 157 21.69 -40.36 31.80
CA ILE A 157 20.65 -39.95 32.75
C ILE A 157 20.58 -40.88 33.96
N GLU A 158 20.70 -42.20 33.75
CA GLU A 158 20.55 -43.20 34.81
C GLU A 158 21.83 -43.49 35.59
N LYS A 159 23.01 -43.23 35.01
CA LYS A 159 24.31 -43.43 35.65
C LYS A 159 25.13 -42.13 35.69
N PRO A 160 24.69 -41.09 36.41
CA PRO A 160 25.44 -39.83 36.51
C PRO A 160 26.84 -40.02 37.12
N ALA A 161 27.09 -41.09 37.88
CA ALA A 161 28.26 -41.23 38.75
C ALA A 161 29.53 -41.87 38.12
N LYS A 162 29.57 -42.23 36.82
CA LYS A 162 30.76 -42.90 36.24
C LYS A 162 31.21 -42.46 34.84
N GLU A 163 30.48 -41.58 34.15
CA GLU A 163 30.76 -41.30 32.72
C GLU A 163 31.42 -39.95 32.41
N GLU A 164 31.28 -38.90 33.24
CA GLU A 164 32.07 -37.67 33.06
C GLU A 164 33.60 -37.94 33.16
N VAL A 165 34.00 -39.01 33.86
CA VAL A 165 35.41 -39.44 33.99
C VAL A 165 35.82 -40.49 32.93
N LYS A 166 34.87 -41.22 32.32
CA LYS A 166 35.18 -42.27 31.32
C LYS A 166 35.37 -41.75 29.90
N ILE A 167 34.77 -40.60 29.54
CA ILE A 167 35.03 -39.96 28.24
C ILE A 167 36.53 -39.58 28.11
N ILE A 168 37.17 -39.28 29.24
CA ILE A 168 38.60 -38.93 29.30
C ILE A 168 39.50 -40.18 29.48
N LYS A 169 39.05 -41.22 30.19
CA LYS A 169 39.91 -42.37 30.56
C LYS A 169 39.96 -43.55 29.58
N ASN A 170 39.00 -43.76 28.68
CA ASN A 170 39.05 -44.92 27.77
C ASN A 170 40.10 -44.81 26.63
N VAL A 171 40.94 -43.77 26.61
CA VAL A 171 41.97 -43.57 25.58
C VAL A 171 43.36 -44.09 26.02
N VAL A 172 43.55 -44.45 27.30
CA VAL A 172 44.86 -44.89 27.80
C VAL A 172 44.74 -46.20 28.59
N GLU A 173 44.49 -47.30 27.88
CA GLU A 173 45.02 -48.60 28.30
C GLU A 173 46.32 -48.83 27.51
N GLU A 174 47.44 -48.91 28.22
CA GLU A 174 48.75 -49.24 27.64
C GLU A 174 48.74 -50.66 27.08
N ARG A 175 48.36 -50.82 25.80
CA ARG A 175 48.74 -51.99 25.03
C ARG A 175 50.25 -51.97 24.85
N LYS A 176 50.96 -53.02 25.28
CA LYS A 176 52.35 -53.26 24.87
C LYS A 176 52.38 -53.39 23.34
N LEU A 177 52.85 -52.34 22.66
CA LEU A 177 52.84 -52.24 21.20
C LEU A 177 53.76 -53.30 20.59
N SER A 178 53.23 -54.06 19.63
CA SER A 178 54.03 -54.92 18.75
C SER A 178 54.84 -54.07 17.76
N GLN A 179 55.97 -54.58 17.25
CA GLN A 179 56.73 -53.92 16.16
C GLN A 179 55.85 -53.57 14.94
N ALA A 180 54.82 -54.38 14.67
CA ALA A 180 53.85 -54.10 13.62
C ALA A 180 52.95 -52.88 13.91
N ASP A 181 52.60 -52.64 15.18
CA ASP A 181 51.83 -51.47 15.59
C ASP A 181 52.68 -50.20 15.54
N PHE A 182 53.97 -50.30 15.88
CA PHE A 182 54.92 -49.18 15.74
C PHE A 182 55.06 -48.75 14.27
N LEU A 183 55.21 -49.71 13.35
CA LEU A 183 55.30 -49.41 11.92
C LEU A 183 54.00 -48.78 11.38
N ARG A 184 52.84 -49.23 11.87
CA ARG A 184 51.53 -48.68 11.50
C ARG A 184 51.32 -47.27 12.04
N LEU A 185 51.74 -47.00 13.27
CA LEU A 185 51.73 -45.67 13.89
C LEU A 185 52.71 -44.71 13.21
N TYR A 186 53.92 -45.17 12.90
CA TYR A 186 54.91 -44.39 12.16
C TYR A 186 54.39 -43.97 10.78
N ASN A 187 53.75 -44.90 10.05
CA ASN A 187 53.14 -44.59 8.75
C ASN A 187 51.94 -43.64 8.87
N LYS A 188 51.15 -43.73 9.94
CA LYS A 188 50.07 -42.75 10.23
C LYS A 188 50.64 -41.37 10.56
N ALA A 189 51.65 -41.29 11.43
CA ALA A 189 52.31 -40.05 11.80
C ALA A 189 52.90 -39.35 10.56
N LYS A 190 53.55 -40.11 9.67
CA LYS A 190 54.09 -39.60 8.41
C LYS A 190 53.02 -39.10 7.42
N ARG A 191 51.83 -39.71 7.42
CA ARG A 191 50.67 -39.21 6.65
C ARG A 191 50.10 -37.93 7.25
N CYS A 192 49.92 -37.89 8.57
CA CYS A 192 49.48 -36.70 9.28
C CYS A 192 50.45 -35.53 9.10
N GLU A 193 51.76 -35.76 9.10
CA GLU A 193 52.76 -34.72 8.79
C GLU A 193 52.59 -34.14 7.39
N LYS A 194 52.40 -35.00 6.38
CA LYS A 194 52.14 -34.55 5.00
C LYS A 194 50.85 -33.75 4.90
N GLU A 195 49.81 -34.16 5.63
CA GLU A 195 48.52 -33.48 5.67
C GLU A 195 48.61 -32.12 6.37
N ILE A 196 49.33 -32.03 7.49
CA ILE A 196 49.63 -30.77 8.18
C ILE A 196 50.40 -29.82 7.26
N LEU A 197 51.39 -30.32 6.51
CA LEU A 197 52.15 -29.51 5.55
C LEU A 197 51.25 -28.98 4.43
N PHE A 198 50.36 -29.83 3.90
CA PHE A 198 49.40 -29.45 2.87
C PHE A 198 48.39 -28.41 3.38
N LEU A 199 47.79 -28.64 4.56
CA LEU A 199 46.86 -27.71 5.20
C LEU A 199 47.53 -26.37 5.53
N ARG A 200 48.79 -26.37 5.98
CA ARG A 200 49.56 -25.13 6.18
C ARG A 200 49.76 -24.35 4.88
N LYS A 201 50.03 -25.06 3.78
CA LYS A 201 50.17 -24.45 2.45
C LYS A 201 48.83 -23.87 1.96
N GLN A 202 47.73 -24.59 2.17
CA GLN A 202 46.39 -24.07 1.86
C GLN A 202 46.03 -22.85 2.70
N ASN A 203 46.27 -22.88 4.03
CA ASN A 203 46.05 -21.72 4.89
C ASN A 203 46.87 -20.50 4.48
N SER A 204 48.12 -20.70 4.05
CA SER A 204 48.95 -19.62 3.53
C SER A 204 48.37 -19.01 2.25
N ASN A 205 47.88 -19.84 1.33
CA ASN A 205 47.26 -19.38 0.10
C ASN A 205 45.93 -18.67 0.34
N LEU A 206 45.04 -19.26 1.15
CA LEU A 206 43.77 -18.65 1.58
C LEU A 206 44.00 -17.31 2.28
N SER A 207 45.01 -17.22 3.16
CA SER A 207 45.35 -15.95 3.83
C SER A 207 45.80 -14.87 2.83
N ARG A 208 46.53 -15.27 1.77
CA ARG A 208 46.96 -14.35 0.70
C ARG A 208 45.77 -13.88 -0.13
N GLU A 209 44.85 -14.78 -0.48
CA GLU A 209 43.62 -14.44 -1.19
C GLU A 209 42.73 -13.51 -0.36
N LEU A 210 42.58 -13.79 0.93
CA LEU A 210 41.79 -12.99 1.84
C LEU A 210 42.36 -11.56 1.95
N LYS A 211 43.69 -11.42 2.01
CA LYS A 211 44.36 -10.12 1.95
C LYS A 211 44.08 -9.38 0.64
N ASN A 212 44.16 -10.05 -0.51
CA ASN A 212 43.87 -9.45 -1.82
C ASN A 212 42.40 -9.00 -1.93
N VAL A 213 41.47 -9.81 -1.41
CA VAL A 213 40.03 -9.47 -1.40
C VAL A 213 39.76 -8.28 -0.48
N MET A 214 40.39 -8.21 0.69
CA MET A 214 40.28 -7.07 1.59
C MET A 214 40.80 -5.77 0.96
N GLU A 215 41.93 -5.83 0.25
CA GLU A 215 42.47 -4.65 -0.46
C GLU A 215 41.54 -4.18 -1.58
N LYS A 216 40.99 -5.11 -2.38
CA LYS A 216 39.96 -4.81 -3.38
C LYS A 216 38.71 -4.19 -2.75
N HIS A 217 38.23 -4.75 -1.64
CA HIS A 217 37.06 -4.22 -0.94
C HIS A 217 37.33 -2.81 -0.40
N LYS A 218 38.53 -2.53 0.12
CA LYS A 218 38.93 -1.19 0.57
C LYS A 218 38.98 -0.19 -0.58
N TYR A 219 39.46 -0.61 -1.75
CA TYR A 219 39.46 0.20 -2.97
C TYR A 219 38.03 0.51 -3.45
N ILE A 220 37.16 -0.50 -3.50
CA ILE A 220 35.76 -0.34 -3.88
C ILE A 220 35.02 0.55 -2.88
N ALA A 221 35.20 0.34 -1.57
CA ALA A 221 34.59 1.18 -0.54
C ALA A 221 34.98 2.65 -0.70
N LYS A 222 36.27 2.95 -0.92
CA LYS A 222 36.73 4.32 -1.22
C LYS A 222 36.13 4.90 -2.50
N LYS A 223 35.90 4.07 -3.53
CA LYS A 223 35.25 4.50 -4.78
C LYS A 223 33.76 4.77 -4.56
N VAL A 224 33.09 3.95 -3.77
CA VAL A 224 31.69 4.12 -3.36
C VAL A 224 31.53 5.36 -2.48
N ASP A 225 32.43 5.63 -1.54
CA ASP A 225 32.38 6.83 -0.70
C ASP A 225 32.55 8.13 -1.52
N ARG A 226 33.40 8.11 -2.56
CA ARG A 226 33.49 9.22 -3.51
C ARG A 226 32.22 9.42 -4.33
N LEU A 227 31.54 8.33 -4.70
CA LEU A 227 30.24 8.39 -5.38
C LEU A 227 29.11 8.82 -4.43
N ARG A 228 29.22 8.55 -3.14
CA ARG A 228 28.29 9.01 -2.09
C ARG A 228 28.48 10.48 -1.72
N SER A 229 29.59 11.12 -2.11
CA SER A 229 29.81 12.56 -1.95
C SER A 229 28.89 13.43 -2.83
N ASP A 230 28.00 12.79 -3.59
CA ASP A 230 26.92 13.39 -4.36
C ASP A 230 25.70 13.78 -3.50
N GLU A 231 25.87 14.18 -2.23
CA GLU A 231 24.80 14.87 -1.47
C GLU A 231 24.23 16.05 -2.27
N LYS A 232 25.09 16.77 -3.01
CA LYS A 232 24.67 17.82 -3.95
C LYS A 232 23.84 17.29 -5.12
N ALA A 233 24.10 16.06 -5.58
CA ALA A 233 23.30 15.45 -6.64
C ALA A 233 21.94 14.99 -6.10
N GLU A 234 21.89 14.42 -4.89
CA GLU A 234 20.61 14.09 -4.23
C GLU A 234 19.78 15.35 -3.95
N GLU A 235 20.39 16.43 -3.47
CA GLU A 235 19.71 17.72 -3.30
C GLU A 235 19.19 18.28 -4.64
N LEU A 236 20.01 18.20 -5.69
CA LEU A 236 19.62 18.64 -7.03
C LEU A 236 18.47 17.79 -7.59
N ILE A 237 18.50 16.47 -7.37
CA ILE A 237 17.44 15.54 -7.76
C ILE A 237 16.16 15.90 -7.02
N ASN A 238 16.21 16.08 -5.69
CA ASN A 238 15.04 16.41 -4.89
C ASN A 238 14.46 17.79 -5.27
N PHE A 239 15.31 18.77 -5.58
CA PHE A 239 14.88 20.06 -6.11
C PHE A 239 14.17 19.93 -7.46
N LYS A 240 14.76 19.15 -8.38
CA LYS A 240 14.15 18.88 -9.70
C LYS A 240 12.84 18.13 -9.55
N GLU A 241 12.74 17.14 -8.67
CA GLU A 241 11.50 16.39 -8.40
C GLU A 241 10.40 17.28 -7.86
N LYS A 242 10.70 18.20 -6.93
CA LYS A 242 9.73 19.19 -6.43
C LYS A 242 9.22 20.08 -7.56
N ARG A 243 10.11 20.51 -8.46
CA ARG A 243 9.76 21.36 -9.59
C ARG A 243 8.94 20.63 -10.65
N ILE A 244 9.25 19.36 -10.90
CA ILE A 244 8.42 18.48 -11.75
C ILE A 244 7.02 18.37 -11.16
N ARG A 245 6.88 18.09 -9.86
CA ARG A 245 5.57 18.02 -9.20
C ARG A 245 4.78 19.33 -9.28
N SER A 246 5.43 20.49 -9.19
CA SER A 246 4.73 21.77 -9.36
C SER A 246 4.27 21.97 -10.81
N PHE A 247 5.11 21.62 -11.79
CA PHE A 247 4.75 21.72 -13.19
C PHE A 247 3.64 20.74 -13.57
N ASP A 248 3.66 19.51 -13.06
CA ASP A 248 2.57 18.55 -13.29
C ASP A 248 1.22 19.07 -12.77
N LYS A 249 1.22 19.76 -11.62
CA LYS A 249 0.00 20.38 -11.08
C LYS A 249 -0.48 21.54 -11.96
N GLU A 250 0.43 22.37 -12.44
CA GLU A 250 0.09 23.49 -13.32
C GLU A 250 -0.44 23.00 -14.67
N VAL A 251 0.16 21.94 -15.22
CA VAL A 251 -0.31 21.29 -16.46
C VAL A 251 -1.72 20.77 -16.26
N LYS A 252 -1.99 20.02 -15.18
CA LYS A 252 -3.34 19.52 -14.89
C LYS A 252 -4.39 20.64 -14.77
N PHE A 253 -4.05 21.71 -14.05
CA PHE A 253 -4.97 22.86 -13.92
C PHE A 253 -5.27 23.50 -15.27
N LYS A 254 -4.25 23.64 -16.14
CA LYS A 254 -4.44 24.17 -17.49
C LYS A 254 -5.23 23.21 -18.40
N GLU A 255 -5.05 21.90 -18.25
CA GLU A 255 -5.83 20.88 -18.97
C GLU A 255 -7.31 20.97 -18.59
N GLU A 256 -7.63 21.04 -17.30
CA GLU A 256 -9.00 21.25 -16.79
C GLU A 256 -9.59 22.58 -17.32
N GLU A 257 -8.81 23.65 -17.35
CA GLU A 257 -9.25 24.93 -17.91
C GLU A 257 -9.52 24.84 -19.43
N ILE A 258 -8.68 24.12 -20.17
CA ILE A 258 -8.87 23.87 -21.60
C ILE A 258 -10.15 23.07 -21.85
N GLU A 259 -10.41 22.01 -21.09
CA GLU A 259 -11.64 21.22 -21.20
C GLU A 259 -12.89 22.09 -20.98
N LEU A 260 -12.89 22.90 -19.91
CA LEU A 260 -13.99 23.83 -19.63
C LEU A 260 -14.18 24.88 -20.73
N LEU A 261 -13.10 25.36 -21.35
CA LEU A 261 -13.18 26.29 -22.47
C LEU A 261 -13.69 25.59 -23.74
N GLN A 262 -13.27 24.36 -24.01
CA GLN A 262 -13.75 23.56 -25.13
C GLN A 262 -15.26 23.26 -25.00
N GLU A 263 -15.74 22.91 -23.81
CA GLU A 263 -17.17 22.76 -23.55
C GLU A 263 -17.95 24.04 -23.85
N LYS A 264 -17.46 25.20 -23.38
CA LYS A 264 -18.08 26.49 -23.68
C LYS A 264 -18.11 26.79 -25.18
N ILE A 265 -17.03 26.50 -25.90
CA ILE A 265 -16.97 26.68 -27.36
C ILE A 265 -17.97 25.75 -28.05
N ASN A 266 -18.08 24.50 -27.62
CA ASN A 266 -19.03 23.54 -28.17
C ASN A 266 -20.48 23.99 -27.96
N ASN A 267 -20.80 24.51 -26.76
CA ASN A 267 -22.12 25.07 -26.48
C ASN A 267 -22.43 26.29 -27.37
N LEU A 268 -21.46 27.19 -27.55
CA LEU A 268 -21.61 28.33 -28.47
C LEU A 268 -21.83 27.87 -29.91
N ASN A 269 -21.08 26.88 -30.39
CA ASN A 269 -21.25 26.31 -31.73
C ASN A 269 -22.65 25.67 -31.90
N LEU A 270 -23.16 25.00 -30.87
CA LEU A 270 -24.51 24.45 -30.87
C LEU A 270 -25.56 25.55 -31.00
N ILE A 271 -25.42 26.66 -30.26
CA ILE A 271 -26.30 27.83 -30.38
C ILE A 271 -26.25 28.37 -31.81
N LEU A 272 -25.05 28.59 -32.36
CA LEU A 272 -24.86 29.13 -33.72
C LEU A 272 -25.53 28.25 -34.77
N SER A 273 -25.43 26.92 -34.65
CA SER A 273 -26.08 25.99 -35.58
C SER A 273 -27.60 26.11 -35.58
N LYS A 274 -28.19 26.44 -34.42
CA LYS A 274 -29.64 26.60 -34.24
C LYS A 274 -30.17 27.98 -34.63
N LEU A 275 -29.33 28.97 -34.94
CA LEU A 275 -29.78 30.33 -35.27
C LEU A 275 -30.53 30.45 -36.61
N ASN A 276 -30.37 29.49 -37.52
CA ASN A 276 -31.10 29.52 -38.79
C ASN A 276 -32.62 29.46 -38.55
N GLU A 277 -33.06 28.67 -37.56
CA GLU A 277 -34.47 28.43 -37.22
C GLU A 277 -34.94 29.22 -36.00
N ASN A 278 -34.03 29.83 -35.24
CA ASN A 278 -34.31 30.49 -33.96
C ASN A 278 -33.86 31.97 -33.94
N TYR A 279 -34.56 32.84 -33.21
CA TYR A 279 -34.11 34.19 -32.89
C TYR A 279 -33.12 34.15 -31.73
N LEU A 280 -32.05 34.96 -31.82
CA LEU A 280 -31.12 35.20 -30.71
C LEU A 280 -31.66 36.29 -29.79
N LEU A 281 -31.81 35.94 -28.51
CA LEU A 281 -32.24 36.82 -27.43
C LEU A 281 -31.01 37.26 -26.62
N LYS A 282 -30.99 38.53 -26.21
CA LYS A 282 -29.96 39.06 -25.29
C LYS A 282 -30.50 39.04 -23.87
N LYS A 283 -29.82 38.37 -22.95
CA LYS A 283 -30.30 38.14 -21.59
C LYS A 283 -29.79 39.21 -20.62
N LEU A 284 -30.73 39.83 -19.91
CA LEU A 284 -30.45 40.73 -18.79
C LEU A 284 -31.16 40.22 -17.53
N ASN A 285 -30.54 40.38 -16.38
CA ASN A 285 -31.22 39.98 -15.13
C ASN A 285 -32.33 40.98 -14.80
N ASN A 286 -32.10 42.27 -15.07
CA ASN A 286 -33.05 43.36 -14.87
C ASN A 286 -32.73 44.56 -15.80
N LEU A 287 -33.58 45.59 -15.80
CA LEU A 287 -33.39 46.82 -16.60
C LEU A 287 -32.78 47.97 -15.76
N GLY A 288 -31.99 47.64 -14.73
CA GLY A 288 -31.28 48.61 -13.91
C GLY A 288 -30.03 49.18 -14.61
N SER A 289 -29.62 50.40 -14.23
CA SER A 289 -28.48 51.08 -14.85
C SER A 289 -27.15 50.34 -14.70
N PHE A 290 -26.94 49.66 -13.56
CA PHE A 290 -25.72 48.89 -13.30
C PHE A 290 -25.64 47.63 -14.16
N GLU A 291 -26.71 46.83 -14.18
CA GLU A 291 -26.82 45.62 -15.00
C GLU A 291 -26.69 45.94 -16.49
N PHE A 292 -27.44 46.93 -16.97
CA PHE A 292 -27.38 47.39 -18.35
C PHE A 292 -25.99 47.92 -18.70
N GLY A 293 -25.38 48.76 -17.85
CA GLY A 293 -24.05 49.32 -18.10
C GLY A 293 -22.94 48.27 -18.18
N ASN A 294 -23.03 47.22 -17.36
CA ASN A 294 -22.05 46.13 -17.35
C ASN A 294 -22.23 45.17 -18.52
N LYS A 295 -23.45 44.69 -18.74
CA LYS A 295 -23.71 43.68 -19.78
C LYS A 295 -23.79 44.27 -21.18
N ASN A 296 -24.27 45.51 -21.36
CA ASN A 296 -24.40 46.11 -22.68
C ASN A 296 -23.05 46.38 -23.37
N LYS A 297 -21.94 46.49 -22.61
CA LYS A 297 -20.58 46.57 -23.20
C LYS A 297 -20.26 45.36 -24.08
N PHE A 298 -20.72 44.18 -23.69
CA PHE A 298 -20.51 42.94 -24.41
C PHE A 298 -21.71 42.58 -25.31
N LEU A 299 -22.93 42.74 -24.80
CA LEU A 299 -24.15 42.39 -25.53
C LEU A 299 -24.42 43.31 -26.72
N ASN A 300 -23.94 44.56 -26.67
CA ASN A 300 -24.09 45.58 -27.71
C ASN A 300 -25.51 45.59 -28.31
N ILE A 301 -26.50 45.95 -27.49
CA ILE A 301 -27.92 45.94 -27.86
C ILE A 301 -28.17 47.00 -28.95
N LYS A 302 -28.65 46.54 -30.11
CA LYS A 302 -28.90 47.31 -31.33
C LYS A 302 -30.39 47.26 -31.68
N GLU A 303 -30.74 48.06 -32.69
CA GLU A 303 -32.09 48.09 -33.23
C GLU A 303 -32.51 46.72 -33.79
N GLY A 304 -33.69 46.23 -33.38
CA GLY A 304 -34.24 44.95 -33.80
C GLY A 304 -33.94 43.77 -32.87
N ASP A 305 -33.13 43.97 -31.82
CA ASP A 305 -32.86 42.93 -30.83
C ASP A 305 -34.07 42.65 -29.93
N ILE A 306 -34.16 41.40 -29.47
CA ILE A 306 -35.17 40.94 -28.53
C ILE A 306 -34.47 40.64 -27.19
N LEU A 307 -35.04 41.14 -26.09
CA LEU A 307 -34.47 40.98 -24.76
C LEU A 307 -35.19 39.88 -23.98
N LEU A 308 -34.43 39.03 -23.31
CA LEU A 308 -34.92 38.15 -22.26
C LEU A 308 -34.57 38.80 -20.91
N VAL A 309 -35.58 39.11 -20.10
CA VAL A 309 -35.38 39.76 -18.80
C VAL A 309 -35.97 38.91 -17.68
N ASP A 310 -35.13 38.49 -16.74
CA ASP A 310 -35.57 37.65 -15.61
C ASP A 310 -36.50 38.45 -14.67
N GLU A 311 -36.08 39.66 -14.26
CA GLU A 311 -36.81 40.53 -13.33
C GLU A 311 -37.12 41.92 -13.92
N LEU A 312 -38.32 42.06 -14.49
CA LEU A 312 -38.78 43.34 -15.04
C LEU A 312 -39.21 44.37 -13.98
N ASN A 313 -39.35 43.97 -12.72
CA ASN A 313 -39.78 44.87 -11.65
C ASN A 313 -38.69 45.88 -11.25
N ILE A 314 -37.43 45.60 -11.60
CA ILE A 314 -36.29 46.46 -11.34
C ILE A 314 -35.89 47.13 -12.67
N PHE A 315 -36.27 48.38 -12.86
CA PHE A 315 -35.93 49.14 -14.06
C PHE A 315 -35.60 50.59 -13.74
N ASN A 316 -34.75 51.21 -14.57
CA ASN A 316 -34.49 52.65 -14.53
C ASN A 316 -35.07 53.31 -15.78
N ASN A 317 -35.82 54.40 -15.62
CA ASN A 317 -36.43 55.14 -16.73
C ASN A 317 -35.41 55.57 -17.79
N LYS A 318 -34.19 55.94 -17.39
CA LYS A 318 -33.11 56.30 -18.33
C LYS A 318 -32.66 55.12 -19.20
N VAL A 319 -32.72 53.90 -18.67
CA VAL A 319 -32.38 52.68 -19.43
C VAL A 319 -33.53 52.34 -20.38
N VAL A 320 -34.77 52.43 -19.89
CA VAL A 320 -35.98 52.24 -20.70
C VAL A 320 -36.00 53.20 -21.90
N GLU A 321 -35.72 54.49 -21.70
CA GLU A 321 -35.67 55.47 -22.79
C GLU A 321 -34.60 55.12 -23.83
N LYS A 322 -33.43 54.65 -23.39
CA LYS A 322 -32.34 54.25 -24.29
C LYS A 322 -32.67 53.03 -25.14
N ILE A 323 -33.42 52.06 -24.59
CA ILE A 323 -33.75 50.82 -25.30
C ILE A 323 -35.10 50.90 -26.02
N LYS A 324 -35.98 51.86 -25.68
CA LYS A 324 -37.30 52.04 -26.30
C LYS A 324 -37.26 52.11 -27.82
N ASN A 325 -36.26 52.77 -28.38
CA ASN A 325 -36.14 52.94 -29.83
C ASN A 325 -35.51 51.71 -30.50
N ASN A 326 -34.75 50.91 -29.75
CA ASN A 326 -33.94 49.83 -30.31
C ASN A 326 -34.62 48.46 -30.13
N VAL A 327 -35.39 48.27 -29.06
CA VAL A 327 -36.00 47.00 -28.66
C VAL A 327 -37.51 47.16 -28.67
N LYS A 328 -38.20 46.31 -29.44
CA LYS A 328 -39.67 46.30 -29.51
C LYS A 328 -40.31 45.20 -28.65
N VAL A 329 -39.59 44.10 -28.43
CA VAL A 329 -40.10 42.90 -27.76
C VAL A 329 -39.23 42.55 -26.56
N ILE A 330 -39.87 42.33 -25.42
CA ILE A 330 -39.23 41.87 -24.18
C ILE A 330 -39.93 40.59 -23.71
N ILE A 331 -39.16 39.51 -23.63
CA ILE A 331 -39.58 38.24 -23.05
C ILE A 331 -39.26 38.26 -21.57
N TYR A 332 -40.20 37.87 -20.72
CA TYR A 332 -40.06 37.92 -19.27
C TYR A 332 -40.34 36.59 -18.58
N LYS A 333 -39.68 36.36 -17.45
CA LYS A 333 -39.92 35.17 -16.60
C LYS A 333 -40.88 35.42 -15.45
N ASN A 334 -40.68 36.52 -14.74
CA ASN A 334 -41.44 36.82 -13.54
C ASN A 334 -42.69 37.68 -13.82
N LYS A 335 -43.70 37.59 -12.93
CA LYS A 335 -44.98 38.29 -13.11
C LYS A 335 -44.82 39.81 -13.31
N LEU A 336 -45.57 40.34 -14.29
CA LEU A 336 -45.65 41.77 -14.59
C LEU A 336 -46.46 42.54 -13.55
N ASN A 337 -45.93 43.66 -13.07
CA ASN A 337 -46.63 44.65 -12.26
C ASN A 337 -47.42 45.67 -13.12
N LYS A 338 -48.37 46.39 -12.52
CA LYS A 338 -49.18 47.41 -13.23
C LYS A 338 -48.33 48.53 -13.83
N THR A 339 -47.19 48.84 -13.24
CA THR A 339 -46.23 49.85 -13.70
C THR A 339 -45.41 49.36 -14.90
N THR A 340 -45.00 48.10 -14.93
CA THR A 340 -44.21 47.53 -16.04
C THR A 340 -45.06 47.31 -17.28
N LYS A 341 -46.36 47.01 -17.14
CA LYS A 341 -47.32 46.93 -18.26
C LYS A 341 -47.52 48.25 -19.03
N ARG A 342 -47.16 49.39 -18.46
CA ARG A 342 -47.27 50.72 -19.11
C ARG A 342 -46.04 51.09 -19.94
N LEU A 343 -45.01 50.25 -19.91
CA LEU A 343 -43.80 50.46 -20.69
C LEU A 343 -44.07 50.20 -22.18
N PRO A 344 -43.30 50.84 -23.08
CA PRO A 344 -43.57 50.87 -24.52
C PRO A 344 -43.12 49.60 -25.27
N PHE A 345 -43.08 48.45 -24.60
CA PHE A 345 -42.59 47.19 -25.17
C PHE A 345 -43.72 46.17 -25.29
N VAL A 346 -43.61 45.28 -26.27
CA VAL A 346 -44.44 44.08 -26.34
C VAL A 346 -43.87 43.06 -25.35
N PHE A 347 -44.65 42.71 -24.33
CA PHE A 347 -44.24 41.75 -23.31
C PHE A 347 -44.78 40.36 -23.61
N ILE A 348 -43.89 39.37 -23.67
CA ILE A 348 -44.24 37.97 -23.89
C ILE A 348 -43.72 37.14 -22.72
N ASN A 349 -44.55 36.23 -22.21
CA ASN A 349 -44.13 35.35 -21.13
C ASN A 349 -43.21 34.24 -21.67
N SER A 350 -42.07 34.05 -21.04
CA SER A 350 -41.13 32.95 -21.34
C SER A 350 -41.75 31.57 -21.22
N GLY A 351 -42.76 31.37 -20.35
CA GLY A 351 -43.42 30.08 -20.18
C GLY A 351 -44.25 29.62 -21.38
N ASP A 352 -44.59 30.55 -22.28
CA ASP A 352 -45.35 30.27 -23.51
C ASP A 352 -44.42 30.02 -24.71
N LEU A 353 -43.11 29.91 -24.49
CA LEU A 353 -42.09 29.80 -25.52
C LEU A 353 -41.13 28.63 -25.25
N ASP A 354 -40.67 27.97 -26.32
CA ASP A 354 -39.56 27.03 -26.24
C ASP A 354 -38.23 27.79 -26.27
N LEU A 355 -37.60 27.88 -25.10
CA LEU A 355 -36.40 28.69 -24.86
C LEU A 355 -35.21 27.80 -24.46
N THR A 356 -34.10 27.93 -25.19
CA THR A 356 -32.81 27.41 -24.73
C THR A 356 -31.96 28.57 -24.25
N GLU A 357 -31.58 28.55 -22.98
CA GLU A 357 -30.82 29.62 -22.34
C GLU A 357 -29.36 29.27 -22.12
N GLU A 358 -28.52 30.28 -22.30
CA GLU A 358 -27.11 30.27 -21.98
C GLU A 358 -26.75 31.51 -21.15
N LYS A 359 -25.51 31.59 -20.67
CA LYS A 359 -25.13 32.58 -19.64
C LYS A 359 -25.50 34.04 -19.98
N HIS A 360 -25.43 34.43 -21.25
CA HIS A 360 -25.69 35.81 -21.71
C HIS A 360 -26.71 35.91 -22.84
N PHE A 361 -27.09 34.78 -23.43
CA PHE A 361 -27.95 34.73 -24.61
C PHE A 361 -29.00 33.64 -24.42
N ALA A 362 -30.09 33.73 -25.16
CA ALA A 362 -31.04 32.64 -25.28
C ALA A 362 -31.48 32.51 -26.74
N ILE A 363 -31.99 31.36 -27.14
CA ILE A 363 -32.58 31.16 -28.46
C ILE A 363 -34.04 30.76 -28.31
N VAL A 364 -34.86 31.24 -29.24
CA VAL A 364 -36.30 30.95 -29.31
C VAL A 364 -36.73 30.63 -30.73
N ASN A 365 -37.64 29.68 -30.90
CA ASN A 365 -38.14 29.33 -32.22
C ASN A 365 -38.84 30.52 -32.91
N LYS A 366 -38.43 30.82 -34.16
CA LYS A 366 -38.94 31.98 -34.92
C LYS A 366 -40.45 31.90 -35.14
N GLU A 367 -40.97 30.73 -35.48
CA GLU A 367 -42.40 30.55 -35.78
C GLU A 367 -43.25 30.73 -34.53
N MET A 368 -42.82 30.17 -33.41
CA MET A 368 -43.52 30.27 -32.13
C MET A 368 -43.54 31.71 -31.63
N LEU A 369 -42.39 32.40 -31.68
CA LEU A 369 -42.30 33.79 -31.24
C LEU A 369 -43.17 34.71 -32.13
N ASN A 370 -43.14 34.54 -33.44
CA ASN A 370 -43.95 35.35 -34.35
C ASN A 370 -45.46 35.14 -34.13
N LYS A 371 -45.90 33.93 -33.77
CA LYS A 371 -47.29 33.65 -33.38
C LYS A 371 -47.69 34.44 -32.13
N GLU A 372 -46.84 34.46 -31.10
CA GLU A 372 -47.13 35.19 -29.85
C GLU A 372 -47.03 36.71 -30.03
N ILE A 373 -46.09 37.21 -30.84
CA ILE A 373 -46.03 38.63 -31.22
C ILE A 373 -47.31 39.06 -31.93
N ASN A 374 -47.81 38.25 -32.88
CA ASN A 374 -49.05 38.56 -33.60
C ASN A 374 -50.25 38.57 -32.67
N LYS A 375 -50.38 37.60 -31.75
CA LYS A 375 -51.44 37.60 -30.72
C LYS A 375 -51.38 38.85 -29.85
N ALA A 376 -50.19 39.24 -29.39
CA ALA A 376 -50.00 40.42 -28.55
C ALA A 376 -50.32 41.73 -29.29
N ASN A 377 -49.95 41.84 -30.58
CA ASN A 377 -50.24 43.01 -31.41
C ASN A 377 -51.73 43.12 -31.79
N ILE A 378 -52.42 41.99 -32.01
CA ILE A 378 -53.87 41.97 -32.22
C ILE A 378 -54.58 42.42 -30.94
N PHE A 379 -54.12 41.94 -29.78
CA PHE A 379 -54.66 42.33 -28.50
C PHE A 379 -54.45 43.82 -28.19
N SER A 380 -53.29 44.39 -28.53
CA SER A 380 -53.06 45.83 -28.36
C SER A 380 -53.96 46.69 -29.24
N ARG A 381 -54.20 46.28 -30.50
CA ARG A 381 -55.13 46.98 -31.41
C ARG A 381 -56.57 46.93 -30.90
N VAL A 382 -57.06 45.77 -30.48
CA VAL A 382 -58.42 45.61 -29.93
C VAL A 382 -58.61 46.45 -28.66
N VAL A 383 -57.59 46.57 -27.80
CA VAL A 383 -57.65 47.40 -26.58
C VAL A 383 -57.61 48.91 -26.90
N GLU A 384 -56.93 49.31 -27.98
CA GLU A 384 -56.86 50.70 -28.44
C GLU A 384 -58.18 51.13 -29.09
N ASP A 385 -58.78 50.26 -29.92
CA ASP A 385 -60.10 50.46 -30.52
C ASP A 385 -61.20 50.57 -29.45
N TYR A 386 -61.19 49.69 -28.43
CA TYR A 386 -62.12 49.76 -27.29
C TYR A 386 -61.95 51.02 -26.42
N LYS A 387 -60.74 51.60 -26.36
CA LYS A 387 -60.50 52.86 -25.65
C LYS A 387 -60.97 54.07 -26.45
N ASN A 388 -60.79 54.04 -27.76
CA ASN A 388 -61.24 55.10 -28.66
C ASN A 388 -62.77 55.15 -28.75
N GLU A 389 -63.45 54.00 -28.75
CA GLU A 389 -64.92 53.94 -28.66
C GLU A 389 -65.48 54.49 -27.33
N ARG A 390 -64.72 54.37 -26.23
CA ARG A 390 -65.11 54.92 -24.91
C ARG A 390 -64.83 56.41 -24.73
N ILE A 391 -64.04 57.02 -25.60
CA ILE A 391 -63.77 58.47 -25.59
C ILE A 391 -64.73 59.21 -26.54
N ALA A 392 -65.38 58.48 -27.46
CA ALA A 392 -66.38 59.01 -28.39
C ALA A 392 -67.85 58.87 -27.92
N LEU A 393 -68.06 58.34 -26.71
CA LEU A 393 -69.32 58.32 -25.94
C LEU A 393 -69.19 59.24 -24.74
#